data_AF-A0A818JGR9-F1
#
_entry.id   AF-A0A818JGR9-F1
#
_cell.length_a   1.000
_cell.length_b   1.000
_cell.length_c   1.000
_cell.angle_alpha   90.00
_cell.angle_beta   90.00
_cell.angle_gamma   90.00
#
_symmetry.space_group_name_H-M   'P 1'
#
loop_
_entity.id
_entity.type
_entity.pdbx_description
1 polymer ?
#
loop_
_entity_poly.entity_id
_entity_poly.type
_entity_poly.pdbx_seq_one_letter_code
_entity_poly.pdbx_strand_id
1 'polypeptide(L)'
;MESSDFVMIDETSSSSNSSSSSSSTSPSSKVTIGKTTSNKRKTMLIIDGYHFQMKDYNKGKTMKFWRCANRLCNVILHTNLNDEFVKYSNNKSDHSHLPNSAALEIRNLREQMRKRAENELLPLQQIAEQEVRHGLLTGEALAVLPNILNTLTVPIQKNDVLRLYTTKISFKHIFDVFLHATRMIQFSLLE
;
A
#
# COMPACT_ATOMS: atom_id res chain seq x y z
N MET A 1 -22.43 74.69 -8.81
CA MET A 1 -21.60 75.91 -8.85
C MET A 1 -21.80 76.53 -7.48
N GLU A 2 -20.89 76.53 -6.53
CA GLU A 2 -19.42 76.38 -6.45
C GLU A 2 -19.13 75.54 -5.18
N SER A 3 -18.19 74.58 -5.17
CA SER A 3 -16.75 74.73 -4.83
C SER A 3 -16.55 75.29 -3.41
N SER A 4 -15.68 74.80 -2.52
CA SER A 4 -14.69 73.72 -2.41
C SER A 4 -14.19 73.78 -0.94
N ASP A 5 -13.65 72.73 -0.32
CA ASP A 5 -12.19 72.56 -0.06
C ASP A 5 -12.08 71.33 0.89
N PHE A 6 -11.37 70.25 0.57
CA PHE A 6 -9.92 70.02 0.64
C PHE A 6 -9.31 70.11 2.05
N VAL A 7 -8.97 68.95 2.65
CA VAL A 7 -7.71 68.75 3.40
C VAL A 7 -7.28 67.27 3.32
N MET A 8 -6.08 67.04 2.77
CA MET A 8 -5.22 65.86 2.98
C MET A 8 -4.27 66.11 4.15
N ILE A 9 -3.98 65.10 4.97
CA ILE A 9 -2.71 64.78 5.71
C ILE A 9 -2.99 63.61 6.69
N ASP A 10 -2.11 62.70 7.09
CA ASP A 10 -0.81 62.15 6.66
C ASP A 10 -0.62 60.86 7.49
N GLU A 11 0.35 60.03 7.12
CA GLU A 11 0.75 58.79 7.79
C GLU A 11 1.24 59.01 9.25
N THR A 12 1.07 58.02 10.12
CA THR A 12 2.18 57.44 10.92
C THR A 12 1.73 56.25 11.78
N SER A 13 2.59 55.25 11.74
CA SER A 13 2.70 54.02 12.54
C SER A 13 2.59 54.21 14.07
N SER A 14 2.00 53.23 14.77
CA SER A 14 2.56 52.66 16.02
C SER A 14 1.78 51.42 16.49
N SER A 15 2.57 50.41 16.86
CA SER A 15 2.19 49.10 17.38
C SER A 15 1.58 49.16 18.78
N SER A 16 0.65 48.25 19.10
CA SER A 16 0.53 47.73 20.47
C SER A 16 -0.08 46.33 20.48
N ASN A 17 0.74 45.40 20.97
CA ASN A 17 0.38 44.05 21.39
C ASN A 17 -0.78 44.06 22.40
N SER A 18 -1.73 43.17 22.19
CA SER A 18 -2.49 42.58 23.29
C SER A 18 -2.61 41.08 23.05
N SER A 19 -1.66 40.38 23.66
CA SER A 19 -1.64 38.96 23.93
C SER A 19 -2.92 38.52 24.63
N SER A 20 -3.78 37.81 23.90
CA SER A 20 -4.78 36.91 24.48
C SER A 20 -4.26 35.49 24.27
N SER A 21 -3.58 34.98 25.29
CA SER A 21 -3.24 33.58 25.45
C SER A 21 -4.51 32.78 25.69
N SER A 22 -5.26 32.50 24.62
CA SER A 22 -6.26 31.44 24.62
C SER A 22 -5.57 30.15 24.21
N SER A 23 -5.32 29.31 25.21
CA SER A 23 -4.96 27.91 25.09
C SER A 23 -5.91 27.17 24.15
N SER A 24 -5.56 27.11 22.86
CA SER A 24 -6.08 26.10 21.95
C SER A 24 -5.21 24.87 22.09
N THR A 25 -5.51 24.07 23.11
CA THR A 25 -5.14 22.66 23.14
C THR A 25 -5.88 22.00 21.98
N SER A 26 -5.32 22.10 20.79
CA SER A 26 -5.85 21.44 19.60
C SER A 26 -5.94 19.95 19.92
N PRO A 27 -7.09 19.30 19.77
CA PRO A 27 -7.16 17.86 19.92
C PRO A 27 -6.22 17.27 18.88
N SER A 28 -5.15 16.63 19.33
CA SER A 28 -4.24 15.85 18.50
C SER A 28 -5.07 14.74 17.87
N SER A 29 -5.62 15.02 16.69
CA SER A 29 -6.35 14.05 15.89
C SER A 29 -5.35 12.95 15.56
N LYS A 30 -5.46 11.84 16.30
CA LYS A 30 -4.57 10.70 16.18
C LYS A 30 -4.68 10.16 14.75
N VAL A 31 -3.69 10.45 13.92
CA VAL A 31 -3.62 9.99 12.53
C VAL A 31 -3.59 8.46 12.53
N THR A 32 -4.55 7.84 11.85
CA THR A 32 -4.63 6.38 11.76
C THR A 32 -3.75 5.90 10.61
N ILE A 33 -2.74 5.11 10.92
CA ILE A 33 -1.82 4.54 9.93
C ILE A 33 -2.19 3.09 9.68
N GLY A 34 -2.65 2.80 8.46
CA GLY A 34 -2.77 1.44 7.93
C GLY A 34 -1.43 0.97 7.36
N LYS A 35 -1.20 -0.35 7.38
CA LYS A 35 -0.04 -0.99 6.72
C LYS A 35 -0.53 -1.95 5.63
N THR A 36 0.14 -1.93 4.50
CA THR A 36 -0.06 -2.87 3.40
C THR A 36 1.29 -3.24 2.79
N THR A 37 1.30 -4.15 1.82
CA THR A 37 2.53 -4.57 1.13
C THR A 37 2.43 -4.25 -0.36
N SER A 38 3.59 -3.98 -0.96
CA SER A 38 3.76 -3.88 -2.41
C SER A 38 3.83 -5.26 -3.06
N ASN A 39 3.65 -5.31 -4.38
CA ASN A 39 3.88 -6.54 -5.17
C ASN A 39 5.31 -7.08 -4.99
N LYS A 40 6.27 -6.25 -4.56
CA LYS A 40 7.66 -6.63 -4.25
C LYS A 40 7.87 -6.97 -2.76
N ARG A 41 6.80 -7.28 -2.01
CA ARG A 41 6.80 -7.58 -0.56
C ARG A 41 7.41 -6.47 0.32
N LYS A 42 7.52 -5.23 -0.18
CA LYS A 42 7.94 -4.08 0.65
C LYS A 42 6.74 -3.47 1.37
N THR A 43 6.91 -3.13 2.64
CA THR A 43 5.90 -2.42 3.45
C THR A 43 5.55 -1.06 2.85
N MET A 44 4.27 -0.73 2.88
CA MET A 44 3.70 0.53 2.48
C MET A 44 2.75 1.02 3.57
N LEU A 45 2.65 2.33 3.73
CA LEU A 45 1.71 2.95 4.66
C LEU A 45 0.47 3.44 3.91
N ILE A 46 -0.65 3.42 4.61
CA ILE A 46 -1.94 3.96 4.18
C ILE A 46 -2.32 5.03 5.19
N ILE A 47 -2.50 6.27 4.73
CA ILE A 47 -3.00 7.38 5.55
C ILE A 47 -4.02 8.13 4.71
N ASP A 48 -5.23 8.32 5.24
CA ASP A 48 -6.33 9.04 4.58
C ASP A 48 -6.63 8.55 3.16
N GLY A 49 -6.51 7.23 2.93
CA GLY A 49 -6.70 6.59 1.61
C GLY A 49 -5.53 6.74 0.63
N TYR A 50 -4.46 7.44 1.01
CA TYR A 50 -3.25 7.58 0.22
C TYR A 50 -2.21 6.52 0.58
N HIS A 51 -1.55 6.00 -0.45
CA HIS A 51 -0.46 5.04 -0.29
C HIS A 51 0.89 5.75 -0.25
N PHE A 52 1.75 5.32 0.67
CA PHE A 52 3.12 5.79 0.79
C PHE A 52 4.13 4.64 0.71
N GLN A 53 5.22 4.88 -0.01
CA GLN A 53 6.35 3.96 -0.16
C GLN A 53 7.54 4.50 0.62
N MET A 54 8.26 3.61 1.32
CA MET A 54 9.48 4.00 2.02
C MET A 54 10.52 4.50 1.01
N LYS A 55 11.00 5.72 1.24
CA LYS A 55 12.03 6.36 0.42
C LYS A 55 13.40 6.15 1.05
N ASP A 56 13.57 6.62 2.29
CA ASP A 56 14.87 6.62 2.97
C ASP A 56 14.70 6.85 4.49
N TYR A 57 15.81 6.85 5.22
CA TYR A 57 15.90 7.28 6.60
C TYR A 57 16.51 8.68 6.70
N ASN A 58 16.30 9.35 7.83
CA ASN A 58 17.10 10.54 8.15
C ASN A 58 18.58 10.18 8.34
N LYS A 59 19.49 11.16 8.22
CA LYS A 59 20.95 10.97 8.43
C LYS A 59 21.25 10.28 9.77
N GLY A 60 20.52 10.64 10.83
CA GLY A 60 20.64 10.03 12.15
C GLY A 60 19.86 8.73 12.36
N LYS A 61 19.19 8.20 11.32
CA LYS A 61 18.34 6.99 11.38
C LYS A 61 17.28 6.99 12.49
N THR A 62 16.82 8.17 12.90
CA THR A 62 15.77 8.33 13.94
C THR A 62 14.36 8.39 13.35
N MET A 63 14.25 8.63 12.04
CA MET A 63 12.97 8.80 11.34
C MET A 63 13.02 8.12 9.97
N LYS A 64 11.86 7.70 9.49
CA LYS A 64 11.64 7.16 8.14
C LYS A 64 10.93 8.20 7.28
N PHE A 65 11.37 8.33 6.04
CA PHE A 65 10.76 9.15 5.01
C PHE A 65 9.97 8.27 4.05
N TRP A 66 8.73 8.65 3.84
CA TRP A 66 7.81 7.96 2.96
C TRP A 66 7.32 8.92 1.89
N ARG A 67 7.35 8.50 0.63
CA ARG A 67 6.83 9.29 -0.49
C ARG A 67 5.48 8.74 -0.91
N CYS A 68 4.56 9.59 -1.31
CA CYS A 68 3.34 9.13 -1.97
C CYS A 68 3.67 8.16 -3.13
N ALA A 69 2.87 7.11 -3.28
CA ALA A 69 3.07 6.08 -4.30
C ALA A 69 2.83 6.60 -5.73
N ASN A 70 2.04 7.67 -5.90
CA ASN A 70 1.86 8.33 -7.18
C ASN A 70 3.14 9.11 -7.54
N ARG A 71 3.74 8.79 -8.69
CA ARG A 71 5.01 9.40 -9.13
C ARG A 71 4.91 10.90 -9.37
N LEU A 72 3.74 11.39 -9.77
CA LEU A 72 3.47 12.81 -10.01
C LEU A 72 3.16 13.55 -8.70
N CYS A 73 2.98 12.82 -7.61
CA CYS A 73 2.78 13.40 -6.28
C CYS A 73 4.13 13.58 -5.57
N ASN A 74 4.29 14.76 -4.96
CA ASN A 74 5.50 15.15 -4.25
C ASN A 74 5.33 15.19 -2.73
N VAL A 75 4.18 14.74 -2.22
CA VAL A 75 3.93 14.64 -0.77
C VAL A 75 4.88 13.63 -0.14
N ILE A 76 5.54 14.05 0.93
CA ILE A 76 6.45 13.24 1.72
C ILE A 76 5.96 13.26 3.17
N LEU A 77 5.87 12.08 3.76
CA LEU A 77 5.47 11.80 5.12
C LEU A 77 6.69 11.38 5.94
N HIS A 78 6.79 11.87 7.17
CA HIS A 78 7.79 11.46 8.14
C HIS A 78 7.13 10.64 9.25
N THR A 79 7.69 9.46 9.54
CA THR A 79 7.32 8.67 10.70
C THR A 79 8.52 8.45 11.60
N ASN A 80 8.27 8.08 12.86
CA ASN A 80 9.32 7.53 13.71
C ASN A 80 9.68 6.11 13.25
N LEU A 81 10.60 5.45 13.97
CA LEU A 81 11.02 4.09 13.67
C LEU A 81 9.92 3.04 13.90
N ASN A 82 8.93 3.35 14.74
CA ASN A 82 7.77 2.52 15.05
C ASN A 82 6.62 2.72 14.05
N ASP A 83 6.85 3.47 12.98
CA ASP A 83 5.86 3.85 11.96
C ASP A 83 4.71 4.71 12.48
N GLU A 84 4.92 5.47 13.56
CA GLU A 84 3.96 6.46 14.05
C GLU A 84 4.12 7.78 13.30
N PHE A 85 3.00 8.43 13.00
CA PHE A 85 2.97 9.71 12.29
C PHE A 85 3.74 10.77 13.08
N VAL A 86 4.65 11.50 12.41
CA VAL A 86 5.33 12.65 12.99
C VAL A 86 4.87 13.93 12.31
N LYS A 87 5.05 14.04 10.99
CA LYS A 87 4.66 15.20 10.20
C LYS A 87 4.72 14.95 8.70
N TYR A 88 4.13 15.85 7.92
CA TYR A 88 4.43 16.00 6.50
C TYR A 88 5.65 16.87 6.28
N SER A 89 6.39 16.59 5.19
CA SER A 89 7.49 17.44 4.77
C SER A 89 6.96 18.80 4.29
N ASN A 90 7.64 19.88 4.67
CA ASN A 90 7.25 21.27 4.40
C ASN A 90 5.82 21.62 4.85
N ASN A 91 5.23 20.85 5.77
CA ASN A 91 3.83 20.98 6.20
C ASN A 91 2.80 20.92 5.05
N LYS A 92 3.15 20.29 3.92
CA LYS A 92 2.25 20.10 2.79
C LYS A 92 1.65 18.71 2.81
N SER A 93 0.38 18.61 3.20
CA SER A 93 -0.44 17.41 3.11
C SER A 93 -1.20 17.29 1.79
N ASP A 94 -1.19 18.33 0.96
CA ASP A 94 -2.05 18.39 -0.22
C ASP A 94 -1.51 17.51 -1.36
N HIS A 95 -2.30 16.49 -1.71
CA HIS A 95 -2.01 15.62 -2.82
C HIS A 95 -2.51 16.23 -4.14
N SER A 96 -1.72 16.07 -5.21
CA SER A 96 -2.10 16.46 -6.57
C SER A 96 -3.08 15.49 -7.26
N HIS A 97 -3.65 14.56 -6.50
CA HIS A 97 -4.57 13.56 -7.00
C HIS A 97 -5.52 13.14 -5.89
N LEU A 98 -6.66 12.57 -6.27
CA LEU A 98 -7.62 12.03 -5.32
C LEU A 98 -7.12 10.69 -4.72
N PRO A 99 -7.59 10.33 -3.51
CA PRO A 99 -7.41 8.98 -2.98
C PRO A 99 -8.05 7.96 -3.93
N ASN A 100 -7.46 6.77 -4.02
CA ASN A 100 -8.03 5.67 -4.82
C ASN A 100 -8.38 4.51 -3.86
N SER A 101 -9.60 4.57 -3.32
CA SER A 101 -10.17 3.57 -2.42
C SER A 101 -10.31 2.20 -3.09
N ALA A 102 -10.77 2.17 -4.34
CA ALA A 102 -10.91 0.92 -5.10
C ALA A 102 -9.58 0.16 -5.22
N ALA A 103 -8.49 0.86 -5.56
CA ALA A 103 -7.16 0.25 -5.62
C ALA A 103 -6.63 -0.21 -4.26
N LEU A 104 -7.05 0.44 -3.18
CA LEU A 104 -6.72 0.06 -1.80
C LEU A 104 -7.42 -1.24 -1.41
N GLU A 105 -8.72 -1.34 -1.69
CA GLU A 105 -9.53 -2.53 -1.45
C GLU A 105 -8.98 -3.74 -2.21
N ILE A 106 -8.72 -3.58 -3.52
CA ILE A 106 -8.15 -4.63 -4.37
C ILE A 106 -6.79 -5.08 -3.84
N ARG A 107 -5.96 -4.14 -3.35
CA ARG A 107 -4.66 -4.48 -2.77
C ARG A 107 -4.81 -5.27 -1.46
N ASN A 108 -5.72 -4.86 -0.60
CA ASN A 108 -5.97 -5.54 0.67
C ASN A 108 -6.46 -6.98 0.42
N LEU A 109 -7.41 -7.13 -0.51
CA LEU A 109 -7.89 -8.44 -0.96
C LEU A 109 -6.74 -9.33 -1.45
N ARG A 110 -5.86 -8.81 -2.31
CA ARG A 110 -4.70 -9.57 -2.82
C ARG A 110 -3.76 -10.00 -1.70
N GLU A 111 -3.58 -9.15 -0.68
CA GLU A 111 -2.74 -9.48 0.45
C GLU A 111 -3.36 -10.58 1.32
N GLN A 112 -4.68 -10.53 1.53
CA GLN A 112 -5.43 -11.59 2.23
C GLN A 112 -5.33 -12.92 1.48
N MET A 113 -5.61 -12.91 0.17
CA MET A 113 -5.47 -14.08 -0.70
C MET A 113 -4.06 -14.66 -0.65
N ARG A 114 -3.03 -13.80 -0.68
CA ARG A 114 -1.63 -14.22 -0.58
C ARG A 114 -1.31 -14.87 0.76
N LYS A 115 -1.72 -14.24 1.86
CA LYS A 115 -1.53 -14.79 3.21
C LYS A 115 -2.19 -16.15 3.35
N ARG A 116 -3.41 -16.32 2.84
CA ARG A 116 -4.09 -17.62 2.86
C ARG A 116 -3.38 -18.66 1.99
N ALA A 117 -2.96 -18.28 0.78
CA ALA A 117 -2.21 -19.17 -0.11
C ALA A 117 -0.89 -19.67 0.49
N GLU A 118 -0.22 -18.84 1.31
CA GLU A 118 1.01 -19.23 2.01
C GLU A 118 0.73 -20.18 3.20
N ASN A 119 -0.39 -19.99 3.91
CA ASN A 119 -0.69 -20.73 5.14
C ASN A 119 -1.59 -21.96 4.95
N GLU A 120 -2.34 -22.03 3.87
CA GLU A 120 -3.35 -23.07 3.63
C GLU A 120 -2.95 -23.99 2.46
N LEU A 121 -3.51 -25.20 2.46
CA LEU A 121 -3.33 -26.19 1.39
C LEU A 121 -4.46 -26.17 0.35
N LEU A 122 -5.35 -25.16 0.42
CA LEU A 122 -6.46 -25.03 -0.51
C LEU A 122 -5.95 -24.64 -1.91
N PRO A 123 -6.60 -25.11 -2.98
CA PRO A 123 -6.38 -24.61 -4.33
C PRO A 123 -6.52 -23.08 -4.39
N LEU A 124 -5.59 -22.41 -5.08
CA LEU A 124 -5.59 -20.95 -5.22
C LEU A 124 -6.91 -20.38 -5.76
N GLN A 125 -7.56 -21.11 -6.66
CA GLN A 125 -8.88 -20.73 -7.19
C GLN A 125 -9.95 -20.69 -6.08
N GLN A 126 -9.97 -21.68 -5.19
CA GLN A 126 -10.93 -21.72 -4.08
C GLN A 126 -10.68 -20.58 -3.09
N ILE A 127 -9.41 -20.29 -2.80
CA ILE A 127 -9.04 -19.14 -1.96
C ILE A 127 -9.53 -17.84 -2.60
N ALA A 128 -9.29 -17.65 -3.90
CA ALA A 128 -9.72 -16.45 -4.61
C ALA A 128 -11.24 -16.25 -4.60
N GLU A 129 -12.00 -17.30 -4.91
CA GLU A 129 -13.46 -17.25 -4.91
C GLU A 129 -14.02 -16.96 -3.51
N GLN A 130 -13.44 -17.55 -2.46
CA GLN A 130 -13.84 -17.29 -1.08
C GLN A 130 -13.52 -15.85 -0.67
N GLU A 131 -12.31 -15.36 -0.93
CA GLU A 131 -11.91 -14.01 -0.54
C GLU A 131 -12.68 -12.94 -1.31
N VAL A 132 -12.96 -13.12 -2.60
CA VAL A 132 -13.80 -12.19 -3.36
C VAL A 132 -15.23 -12.18 -2.84
N ARG A 133 -15.78 -13.34 -2.45
CA ARG A 133 -17.13 -13.45 -1.90
C ARG A 133 -17.25 -12.84 -0.50
N HIS A 134 -16.22 -12.99 0.33
CA HIS A 134 -16.19 -12.45 1.69
C HIS A 134 -15.74 -10.99 1.73
N GLY A 135 -14.97 -10.55 0.74
CA GLY A 135 -14.52 -9.19 0.59
C GLY A 135 -15.72 -8.27 0.33
N LEU A 136 -16.00 -7.38 1.29
CA LEU A 136 -16.97 -6.30 1.15
C LEU A 136 -16.39 -5.20 0.24
N LEU A 137 -16.17 -5.56 -1.03
CA LEU A 137 -15.63 -4.66 -2.05
C LEU A 137 -16.71 -3.72 -2.55
N THR A 138 -16.34 -2.46 -2.77
CA THR A 138 -17.21 -1.48 -3.40
C THR A 138 -17.49 -1.84 -4.87
N GLY A 139 -18.58 -1.31 -5.43
CA GLY A 139 -18.90 -1.51 -6.85
C GLY A 139 -17.77 -1.05 -7.79
N GLU A 140 -17.08 0.04 -7.42
CA GLU A 140 -15.90 0.52 -8.16
C GLU A 140 -14.73 -0.47 -8.08
N ALA A 141 -14.44 -1.02 -6.90
CA ALA A 141 -13.40 -2.04 -6.75
C ALA A 141 -13.71 -3.32 -7.52
N LEU A 142 -14.97 -3.77 -7.51
CA LEU A 142 -15.42 -4.93 -8.28
C LEU A 142 -15.31 -4.70 -9.79
N ALA A 143 -15.64 -3.50 -10.27
CA ALA A 143 -15.55 -3.15 -11.69
C ALA A 143 -14.10 -3.14 -12.23
N VAL A 144 -13.13 -2.84 -11.38
CA VAL A 144 -11.70 -2.78 -11.73
C VAL A 144 -10.94 -4.04 -11.32
N LEU A 145 -11.59 -4.96 -10.59
CA LEU A 145 -10.98 -6.24 -10.20
C LEU A 145 -10.63 -7.02 -11.48
N PRO A 146 -9.34 -7.35 -11.70
CA PRO A 146 -9.00 -8.17 -12.86
C PRO A 146 -9.69 -9.53 -12.73
N ASN A 147 -10.02 -10.12 -13.88
CA ASN A 147 -10.64 -11.44 -13.94
C ASN A 147 -9.92 -12.41 -12.97
N ILE A 148 -10.66 -13.21 -12.20
CA ILE A 148 -10.16 -13.94 -11.02
C ILE A 148 -8.87 -14.71 -11.33
N LEU A 149 -8.77 -15.27 -12.54
CA LEU A 149 -7.60 -15.99 -13.06
C LEU A 149 -6.33 -15.12 -13.20
N ASN A 150 -6.48 -13.85 -13.55
CA ASN A 150 -5.37 -12.88 -13.63
C ASN A 150 -4.95 -12.37 -12.24
N THR A 151 -5.80 -12.51 -11.22
CA THR A 151 -5.44 -12.15 -9.84
C THR A 151 -4.46 -13.17 -9.22
N LEU A 152 -4.40 -14.37 -9.80
CA LEU A 152 -3.52 -15.48 -9.38
C LEU A 152 -2.09 -15.40 -9.95
N THR A 153 -1.83 -14.54 -10.95
CA THR A 153 -0.49 -14.37 -11.55
C THR A 153 0.43 -13.47 -10.71
N VAL A 154 0.24 -13.42 -9.40
CA VAL A 154 1.28 -12.90 -8.51
C VAL A 154 2.46 -13.87 -8.63
N PRO A 155 3.65 -13.43 -9.09
CA PRO A 155 4.80 -14.30 -9.13
C PRO A 155 5.20 -14.59 -7.68
N ILE A 156 4.79 -15.76 -7.18
CA ILE A 156 5.50 -16.42 -6.09
C ILE A 156 6.91 -16.61 -6.66
N GLN A 157 7.90 -15.88 -6.12
CA GLN A 157 9.26 -15.92 -6.65
C GLN A 157 9.76 -17.38 -6.72
N LYS A 158 10.59 -17.62 -7.74
CA LYS A 158 11.13 -18.87 -8.30
C LYS A 158 11.59 -20.01 -7.37
N ASN A 159 11.49 -19.90 -6.05
CA ASN A 159 11.90 -20.96 -5.12
C ASN A 159 10.74 -21.77 -4.51
N ASP A 160 9.48 -21.36 -4.71
CA ASP A 160 8.30 -22.10 -4.22
C ASP A 160 7.46 -22.72 -5.37
N VAL A 161 8.11 -23.02 -6.50
CA VAL A 161 7.48 -23.54 -7.73
C VAL A 161 6.82 -24.92 -7.54
N LEU A 162 6.97 -25.57 -6.38
CA LEU A 162 6.33 -26.85 -6.07
C LEU A 162 4.87 -26.75 -5.57
N ARG A 163 4.26 -25.56 -5.52
CA ARG A 163 2.82 -25.42 -5.20
C ARG A 163 1.96 -24.86 -6.33
N LEU A 164 2.41 -24.97 -7.57
CA LEU A 164 1.55 -24.81 -8.73
C LEU A 164 0.99 -26.18 -9.13
N TYR A 165 -0.04 -26.65 -8.43
CA TYR A 165 -0.94 -27.66 -8.99
C TYR A 165 -1.79 -26.98 -10.06
N THR A 166 -1.20 -26.77 -11.23
CA THR A 166 -1.95 -26.48 -12.45
C THR A 166 -2.58 -27.79 -12.90
N THR A 167 -3.91 -27.82 -12.88
CA THR A 167 -4.70 -28.77 -13.64
C THR A 167 -4.25 -28.75 -15.11
N LYS A 168 -4.00 -29.94 -15.67
CA LYS A 168 -3.39 -30.24 -16.99
C LYS A 168 -1.86 -30.29 -17.05
N ILE A 169 -1.27 -31.24 -16.32
CA ILE A 169 0.02 -31.81 -16.75
C ILE A 169 -0.27 -32.84 -17.84
N SER A 170 0.25 -32.60 -19.04
CA SER A 170 0.27 -33.56 -20.13
C SER A 170 0.94 -34.86 -19.65
N PHE A 171 0.24 -35.99 -19.80
CA PHE A 171 0.65 -37.34 -19.36
C PHE A 171 2.07 -37.74 -19.74
N LYS A 172 2.67 -37.09 -20.74
CA LYS A 172 4.01 -37.39 -21.23
C LYS A 172 5.12 -37.08 -20.22
N HIS A 173 4.99 -36.02 -19.41
CA HIS A 173 6.04 -35.66 -18.43
C HIS A 173 5.97 -36.47 -17.12
N ILE A 174 4.80 -36.99 -16.76
CA ILE A 174 4.66 -37.86 -15.58
C ILE A 174 5.29 -39.23 -15.87
N PHE A 175 5.18 -39.71 -17.11
CA PHE A 175 5.77 -41.00 -17.51
C PHE A 175 7.30 -40.99 -17.45
N ASP A 176 7.95 -39.89 -17.83
CA ASP A 176 9.41 -39.78 -17.80
C ASP A 176 9.98 -39.75 -16.37
N VAL A 177 9.28 -39.09 -15.43
CA VAL A 177 9.65 -39.09 -14.01
C VAL A 177 9.39 -40.46 -13.37
N PHE A 178 8.29 -41.15 -13.76
CA PHE A 178 7.96 -42.47 -13.23
C PHE A 178 8.89 -43.57 -13.77
N LEU A 179 9.33 -43.49 -15.04
CA LEU A 179 10.30 -44.44 -15.61
C LEU A 179 11.71 -44.27 -15.03
N HIS A 180 12.09 -43.05 -14.64
CA HIS A 180 13.38 -42.82 -14.01
C HIS A 180 13.42 -43.31 -12.54
N ALA A 181 12.27 -43.27 -11.85
CA ALA A 181 12.13 -43.79 -10.49
C ALA A 181 12.13 -45.32 -10.45
N THR A 182 11.50 -46.00 -11.41
CA THR A 182 11.49 -47.48 -11.45
C THR A 182 12.83 -48.08 -11.86
N ARG A 183 13.63 -47.38 -12.69
CA ARG A 183 15.02 -47.78 -13.00
C ARG A 183 15.96 -47.68 -11.80
N MET A 184 15.72 -46.76 -10.87
CA MET A 184 16.51 -46.63 -9.66
C MET A 184 16.17 -47.73 -8.63
N ILE A 185 14.91 -48.17 -8.57
CA ILE A 185 14.47 -49.19 -7.60
C ILE A 185 14.95 -50.59 -7.99
N GLN A 186 15.17 -50.89 -9.28
CA GLN A 186 15.77 -52.18 -9.69
C GLN A 186 17.27 -52.29 -9.42
N PHE A 187 17.99 -51.17 -9.23
CA PHE A 187 19.43 -51.20 -8.95
C PHE A 187 19.76 -51.41 -7.47
N SER A 188 18.79 -51.27 -6.55
CA SER A 188 18.99 -51.42 -5.10
C SER A 188 18.57 -52.79 -4.54
N LEU A 189 18.24 -53.76 -5.41
CA LEU A 189 17.84 -55.13 -5.03
C LEU A 189 18.79 -56.22 -5.57
N LEU A 190 19.97 -55.82 -6.07
CA LEU A 190 20.99 -56.72 -6.64
C LEU A 190 22.39 -56.54 -6.04
N GLU A 191 22.51 -55.89 -4.88
CA GLU A 191 23.71 -55.93 -4.01
C GLU A 191 23.35 -56.43 -2.62
#